data_AF-A0A1H7YIZ5-F1
#
_entry.id   AF-A0A1H7YIZ5-F1
#
_cell.length_a   1.000
_cell.length_b   1.000
_cell.length_c   1.000
_cell.angle_alpha   90.00
_cell.angle_beta   90.00
_cell.angle_gamma   90.00
#
_symmetry.space_group_name_H-M   'P 1'
#
loop_
_entity.id
_entity.type
_entity.pdbx_description
1 polymer ?
#
loop_
_entity_poly.entity_id
_entity_poly.type
_entity_poly.pdbx_seq_one_letter_code
_entity_poly.pdbx_strand_id
1 'polypeptide(L)' 'MLNKLKFLFQDRCPDCEQKLISRQEDMATIKHCPDHHYTEEIYNQLGVTIVYHPSKDNGST' A
#
# COMPACT_ATOMS: atom_id res chain seq x y z
N MET A 1 13.96 13.26 16.48
CA MET A 1 12.71 13.52 15.71
C MET A 1 12.79 12.84 14.33
N LEU A 2 12.67 11.50 14.26
CA LEU A 2 12.82 10.73 13.00
C LEU A 2 11.48 10.32 12.34
N ASN A 3 10.34 10.79 12.84
CA ASN A 3 9.02 10.37 12.35
C ASN A 3 8.60 10.94 10.98
N LYS A 4 9.40 11.78 10.33
CA LYS A 4 9.05 12.39 9.03
C LYS A 4 9.57 11.63 7.80
N LEU A 5 10.47 10.65 7.95
CA LEU A 5 10.90 9.84 6.80
C LEU A 5 9.84 8.83 6.36
N LYS A 6 8.92 8.42 7.24
CA LYS A 6 7.87 7.42 6.91
C LYS A 6 6.94 7.88 5.79
N PHE A 7 6.73 9.18 5.61
CA PHE A 7 5.91 9.72 4.52
C PHE A 7 6.52 9.48 3.14
N LEU A 8 7.86 9.44 3.02
CA LEU A 8 8.52 9.18 1.73
C LEU A 8 8.50 7.69 1.35
N PHE A 9 8.45 6.80 2.34
CA PHE A 9 8.26 5.37 2.12
C PHE A 9 6.80 5.02 1.81
N GLN A 10 5.84 5.89 2.14
CA GLN A 10 4.41 5.65 1.90
C GLN A 10 4.04 5.67 0.41
N ASP A 11 4.93 6.17 -0.45
CA ASP A 11 4.81 6.14 -1.92
C ASP A 11 5.61 5.00 -2.55
N ARG A 12 6.30 4.16 -1.77
CA ARG A 12 7.07 3.03 -2.27
C ARG A 12 6.59 1.74 -1.65
N CYS A 13 6.62 0.69 -2.45
CA CYS A 13 6.34 -0.64 -1.94
C CYS A 13 7.42 -1.08 -0.95
N PRO A 14 7.05 -1.63 0.21
CA PRO A 14 8.02 -2.13 1.18
C PRO A 14 8.83 -3.35 0.67
N ASP A 15 8.27 -4.13 -0.26
CA ASP A 15 8.93 -5.32 -0.81
C ASP A 15 9.72 -5.04 -2.09
N CYS A 16 9.13 -4.26 -3.00
CA CYS A 16 9.65 -4.03 -4.34
C CYS A 16 10.50 -2.74 -4.44
N GLU A 17 10.42 -1.86 -3.43
CA GLU A 17 10.93 -0.47 -3.41
C GLU A 17 10.45 0.42 -4.58
N GLN A 18 9.62 -0.12 -5.47
CA GLN A 18 9.07 0.62 -6.59
C GLN A 18 7.99 1.60 -6.13
N LYS A 19 7.81 2.64 -6.93
CA LYS A 19 6.78 3.65 -6.69
C LYS A 19 5.39 3.02 -6.78
N LEU A 20 4.57 3.24 -5.77
CA LEU A 20 3.18 2.83 -5.76
C LEU A 20 2.40 3.64 -6.79
N ILE A 21 1.54 2.94 -7.53
CA ILE A 21 0.59 3.54 -8.46
C ILE A 21 -0.63 3.94 -7.66
N SER A 22 -0.91 5.24 -7.59
CA SER A 22 -2.14 5.75 -6.98
C SER A 22 -3.25 5.86 -8.03
N ARG A 23 -4.42 5.38 -7.66
CA ARG A 23 -5.66 5.48 -8.41
C ARG A 23 -6.72 6.06 -7.49
N GLN A 24 -7.31 7.17 -7.91
CA GLN A 24 -8.45 7.74 -7.21
C GLN A 24 -9.74 7.16 -7.80
N GLU A 25 -10.55 6.55 -6.95
CA GLU A 25 -11.90 6.08 -7.27
C GLU A 25 -12.94 6.94 -6.53
N ASP A 26 -14.21 6.82 -6.90
CA ASP A 26 -15.28 7.70 -6.42
C ASP A 26 -15.42 7.73 -4.90
N MET A 27 -15.07 6.63 -4.22
CA MET A 27 -15.21 6.49 -2.76
C MET A 27 -13.90 6.17 -2.03
N ALA A 28 -12.82 5.92 -2.77
CA ALA A 28 -11.57 5.43 -2.20
C ALA A 28 -10.34 5.94 -2.96
N THR A 29 -9.22 6.09 -2.26
CA THR A 29 -7.90 6.24 -2.88
C THR A 29 -7.17 4.92 -2.78
N ILE A 30 -6.91 4.28 -3.90
CA ILE A 30 -6.22 2.99 -3.98
C ILE A 30 -4.76 3.24 -4.38
N LYS A 31 -3.81 2.64 -3.68
CA LYS A 31 -2.39 2.63 -4.04
C LYS A 31 -1.90 1.20 -4.14
N HIS A 32 -1.25 0.81 -5.21
CA HIS A 32 -0.74 -0.55 -5.38
C HIS A 32 0.68 -0.58 -5.98
N CYS A 33 1.51 -1.57 -5.60
CA CYS A 33 2.77 -1.86 -6.31
C CYS A 33 2.37 -2.44 -7.68
N PRO A 34 3.02 -2.06 -8.78
CA PRO A 34 2.79 -2.66 -10.10
C PRO A 34 3.00 -4.18 -10.12
N ASP A 35 3.93 -4.69 -9.30
CA ASP A 35 4.16 -6.13 -9.10
C ASP A 35 3.20 -6.76 -8.06
N HIS A 36 2.16 -6.03 -7.65
CA HIS A 36 1.08 -6.50 -6.77
C HIS A 36 1.52 -6.99 -5.37
N HIS A 37 2.71 -6.62 -4.90
CA HIS A 37 3.21 -6.98 -3.56
C HIS A 37 2.59 -6.19 -2.41
N TYR A 38 1.98 -5.04 -2.68
CA TYR A 38 1.40 -4.18 -1.65
C TYR A 38 0.23 -3.42 -2.26
N THR A 39 -0.91 -3.40 -1.58
CA THR A 39 -2.05 -2.56 -1.95
C THR A 39 -2.63 -1.88 -0.72
N GLU A 40 -2.98 -0.61 -0.82
CA GLU A 40 -3.57 0.22 0.22
C GLU A 40 -4.83 0.89 -0.34
N GLU A 41 -5.96 0.71 0.32
CA GLU A 41 -7.24 1.35 -0.01
C GLU A 41 -7.64 2.30 1.12
N ILE A 42 -7.78 3.58 0.81
CA ILE A 42 -8.09 4.63 1.78
C ILE A 42 -9.52 5.11 1.52
N TYR A 43 -10.43 4.78 2.40
CA TYR A 43 -11.83 5.21 2.39
C TYR A 43 -11.99 6.45 3.27
N ASN A 44 -11.66 7.61 2.72
CA ASN A 44 -11.69 8.88 3.45
C ASN A 44 -13.07 9.18 4.09
N GLN A 45 -14.16 8.78 3.42
CA GLN A 45 -15.52 8.98 3.92
C GLN A 45 -15.83 8.16 5.19
N LEU A 46 -15.14 7.03 5.37
CA LEU A 46 -15.30 6.13 6.51
C LEU A 46 -14.18 6.29 7.55
N GLY A 47 -13.11 7.02 7.21
CA GLY A 47 -11.90 7.10 8.04
C GLY A 47 -11.16 5.76 8.16
N VAL A 48 -11.32 4.87 7.18
CA VAL A 48 -10.77 3.51 7.19
C VAL A 48 -9.67 3.39 6.14
N THR A 49 -8.59 2.71 6.50
CA THR A 49 -7.53 2.29 5.57
C THR A 49 -7.39 0.78 5.61
N ILE A 50 -7.47 0.13 4.45
CA ILE A 50 -7.28 -1.30 4.28
C ILE A 50 -5.93 -1.51 3.61
N VAL A 51 -5.10 -2.40 4.16
CA VAL A 51 -3.78 -2.71 3.60
C VAL A 51 -3.69 -4.20 3.31
N TYR A 52 -3.46 -4.54 2.05
CA TYR A 52 -3.28 -5.89 1.56
C TYR A 52 -1.79 -6.16 1.42
N HIS A 53 -1.33 -7.19 2.13
CA HIS A 53 -0.03 -7.80 1.92
C HIS A 53 -0.31 -9.23 1.43
N PRO A 54 -0.02 -9.57 0.17
CA PRO A 54 0.00 -10.95 -0.26
C PRO A 54 1.07 -11.64 0.57
N SER A 55 0.61 -12.36 1.59
CA SER A 55 1.50 -13.16 2.41
C SER A 55 2.20 -14.13 1.45
N LYS A 56 3.53 -14.18 1.48
CA LYS A 56 4.25 -15.32 0.93
C LYS A 56 3.69 -16.52 1.67
N ASP A 57 2.74 -17.20 1.03
CA ASP A 57 2.30 -18.51 1.46
C ASP A 57 3.52 -19.40 1.25
N ASN A 58 4.35 -19.46 2.29
CA ASN A 58 5.36 -20.50 2.42
C ASN A 58 4.57 -21.77 2.73
N GLY A 59 3.82 -22.25 1.73
CA GLY A 59 3.30 -23.60 1.65
C GLY A 59 4.50 -24.54 1.61
N SER A 60 5.09 -24.76 2.78
CA SER A 60 5.93 -25.91 3.05
C SER A 60 4.99 -27.10 3.02
N THR A 61 4.95 -27.82 1.90
CA THR A 61 4.42 -29.18 1.85
C THR A 61 5.28 -29.99 0.91
#